data_AF-A0A375JEP4-F1
#
_entry.id   AF-A0A375JEP4-F1
#
_cell.length_a   1.000
_cell.length_b   1.000
_cell.length_c   1.000
_cell.angle_alpha   90.00
_cell.angle_beta   90.00
_cell.angle_gamma   90.00
#
_symmetry.space_group_name_H-M   'P 1'
#
loop_
_entity.id
_entity.type
_entity.pdbx_description
1 polymer ?
#
loop_
_entity_poly.entity_id
_entity_poly.type
_entity_poly.pdbx_seq_one_letter_code
_entity_poly.pdbx_strand_id
1 'polypeptide(L)'
;MYNEIIEHFVKAQEAADAAYRSAANFERDCLAGIPEHSHAVEVRSDYRTHAELERICSSLAGNVINRARREFGPAGTRLDIGEALNAGRVPDIDGLWASLRARYGGDGGKEMAYQQAAQRVIKGFWLNRKKEVKRTASAVVLRLRATSEGCYGRSARKMGYCSCQHAADCLQGLIAFAAKAGHAALASGLGRMNVHTLEYNYREKRSYPGLDILFLRTHGSSSSRTRSQKN
;
A
#
# COMPACT_ATOMS: atom_id res chain seq x y z
N MET A 1 23.17 -10.87 -0.53
CA MET A 1 22.82 -10.72 0.89
C MET A 1 21.60 -11.56 1.25
N TYR A 2 20.43 -11.33 0.66
CA TYR A 2 19.25 -12.16 0.93
C TYR A 2 19.40 -13.57 0.35
N ASN A 3 20.05 -13.69 -0.82
CA ASN A 3 20.32 -14.99 -1.42
C ASN A 3 21.36 -15.77 -0.61
N GLU A 4 22.36 -15.10 -0.03
CA GLU A 4 23.33 -15.74 0.89
C GLU A 4 22.65 -16.32 2.13
N ILE A 5 21.63 -15.66 2.69
CA ILE A 5 20.84 -16.20 3.81
C ILE A 5 20.13 -17.50 3.39
N ILE A 6 19.56 -17.53 2.18
CA ILE A 6 18.91 -18.73 1.64
C ILE A 6 19.94 -19.84 1.43
N GLU A 7 21.11 -19.52 0.85
CA GLU A 7 22.20 -20.49 0.65
C GLU A 7 22.69 -21.08 1.98
N HIS A 8 22.86 -20.24 3.01
CA HIS A 8 23.23 -20.71 4.35
C HIS A 8 22.16 -21.63 4.95
N PHE A 9 20.87 -21.32 4.73
CA PHE A 9 19.77 -22.15 5.19
C PHE A 9 19.74 -23.51 4.47
N VAL A 10 19.91 -23.52 3.14
CA VAL A 10 19.98 -24.77 2.34
C VAL A 10 21.14 -25.63 2.80
N LYS A 11 22.34 -25.06 2.97
CA LYS A 11 23.51 -25.79 3.50
C LYS A 11 23.26 -26.38 4.88
N ALA A 12 22.55 -25.65 5.75
CA ALA A 12 22.18 -26.14 7.08
C ALA A 12 21.18 -27.31 6.99
N GLN A 13 20.22 -27.26 6.07
CA GLN A 13 19.27 -28.35 5.83
C GLN A 13 19.99 -29.60 5.30
N GLU A 14 20.93 -29.45 4.36
CA GLU A 14 21.75 -30.56 3.84
C GLU A 14 22.60 -31.20 4.95
N ALA A 15 23.25 -30.38 5.78
CA ALA A 15 24.04 -30.88 6.91
C ALA A 15 23.18 -31.61 7.94
N ALA A 16 21.98 -31.10 8.22
CA ALA A 16 21.03 -31.75 9.12
C ALA A 16 20.54 -33.09 8.55
N ASP A 17 20.18 -33.14 7.26
CA ASP A 17 19.76 -34.37 6.60
C ASP A 17 20.87 -35.43 6.63
N ALA A 18 22.11 -35.04 6.32
CA ALA A 18 23.27 -35.93 6.41
C ALA A 18 23.46 -36.50 7.83
N ALA A 19 23.29 -35.67 8.87
CA ALA A 19 23.39 -36.11 10.26
C ALA A 19 22.26 -37.07 10.65
N TYR A 20 21.01 -36.79 10.27
CA TYR A 20 19.88 -37.68 10.53
C TYR A 20 20.04 -39.02 9.79
N ARG A 21 20.49 -39.02 8.53
CA ARG A 21 20.78 -40.25 7.78
C ARG A 21 21.90 -41.06 8.42
N SER A 22 22.97 -40.40 8.88
CA SER A 22 24.06 -41.07 9.58
C SER A 22 23.58 -41.73 10.88
N ALA A 23 22.73 -41.06 11.66
CA ALA A 23 22.17 -41.61 12.88
C ALA A 23 21.20 -42.78 12.58
N ALA A 24 20.36 -42.66 11.56
CA ALA A 24 19.43 -43.71 11.16
C ALA A 24 20.17 -44.97 10.65
N ASN A 25 21.25 -44.79 9.88
CA ASN A 25 22.07 -45.92 9.43
C ASN A 25 22.79 -46.59 10.59
N PHE A 26 23.36 -45.82 11.52
CA PHE A 26 23.98 -46.38 12.72
C PHE A 26 22.98 -47.17 13.57
N GLU A 27 21.75 -46.67 13.75
CA GLU A 27 20.70 -47.40 14.46
C GLU A 27 20.34 -48.71 13.76
N ARG A 28 20.18 -48.70 12.43
CA ARG A 28 19.90 -49.91 11.64
C ARG A 28 21.00 -50.95 11.73
N ASP A 29 22.25 -50.51 11.69
CA ASP A 29 23.42 -51.38 11.81
C ASP A 29 23.50 -52.01 13.21
N CYS A 30 23.21 -51.25 14.27
CA CYS A 30 23.20 -51.74 15.64
C CYS A 30 22.00 -52.64 15.96
N LEU A 31 20.87 -52.47 15.29
CA LEU A 31 19.61 -53.19 15.53
C LEU A 31 19.26 -54.15 14.38
N ALA A 32 20.27 -54.75 13.75
CA ALA A 32 20.07 -55.66 12.63
C ALA A 32 19.13 -56.83 12.98
N GLY A 33 18.06 -57.01 12.19
CA GLY A 33 17.05 -58.06 12.37
C GLY A 33 15.79 -57.62 13.13
N ILE A 34 15.75 -56.40 13.67
CA ILE A 34 14.54 -55.80 14.23
C ILE A 34 13.71 -55.15 13.10
N PRO A 35 12.38 -55.30 13.07
CA PRO A 35 11.52 -54.67 12.06
C PRO A 35 11.63 -53.14 12.01
N GLU A 36 11.48 -52.56 10.82
CA GLU A 36 11.68 -51.13 10.57
C GLU A 36 10.82 -50.19 11.44
N HIS A 37 9.61 -50.62 11.81
CA HIS A 37 8.68 -49.84 12.63
C HIS A 37 9.11 -49.71 14.11
N SER A 38 10.18 -50.39 14.51
CA SER A 38 10.75 -50.32 15.85
C SER A 38 12.01 -49.44 15.93
N HIS A 39 12.45 -48.84 14.81
CA HIS A 39 13.51 -47.83 14.81
C HIS A 39 12.98 -46.50 15.33
N ALA A 40 13.79 -45.81 16.15
CA ALA A 40 13.44 -44.54 16.75
C ALA A 40 13.88 -43.33 15.90
N VAL A 41 14.89 -43.50 15.03
CA VAL A 41 15.41 -42.41 14.20
C VAL A 41 14.66 -42.33 12.88
N GLU A 42 13.78 -41.33 12.77
CA GLU A 42 13.14 -40.97 11.51
C GLU A 42 14.02 -40.02 10.69
N VAL A 43 14.24 -40.35 9.42
CA VAL A 43 14.80 -39.41 8.44
C VAL A 43 13.70 -38.42 8.04
N ARG A 44 14.00 -37.12 8.07
CA ARG A 44 13.04 -36.09 7.67
C ARG A 44 12.56 -36.33 6.24
N SER A 45 11.25 -36.19 6.01
CA SER A 45 10.70 -36.28 4.66
C SER A 45 11.06 -35.05 3.82
N ASP A 46 11.41 -35.26 2.55
CA ASP A 46 11.75 -34.20 1.58
C ASP A 46 10.65 -33.12 1.49
N TYR A 47 9.40 -33.54 1.68
CA TYR A 47 8.24 -32.65 1.73
C TYR A 47 8.32 -31.61 2.86
N ARG A 48 8.79 -31.99 4.06
CA ARG A 48 8.96 -31.04 5.18
C ARG A 48 10.07 -30.04 4.90
N THR A 49 11.16 -30.47 4.27
CA THR A 49 12.30 -29.62 3.91
C THR A 49 11.90 -28.54 2.90
N HIS A 50 11.12 -28.92 1.89
CA HIS A 50 10.61 -27.98 0.88
C HIS A 50 9.64 -26.94 1.49
N ALA A 51 8.74 -27.38 2.36
CA ALA A 51 7.78 -26.48 3.02
C ALA A 51 8.47 -25.45 3.94
N GLU A 52 9.54 -25.85 4.63
CA GLU A 52 10.37 -24.95 5.44
C GLU A 52 11.09 -23.90 4.59
N LEU A 53 11.67 -24.32 3.45
CA LEU A 53 12.32 -23.42 2.51
C LEU A 53 11.33 -22.39 1.95
N GLU A 54 10.13 -22.83 1.55
CA GLU A 54 9.07 -21.94 1.07
C GLU A 54 8.68 -20.89 2.11
N ARG A 55 8.54 -21.31 3.37
CA ARG A 55 8.18 -20.41 4.47
C ARG A 55 9.25 -19.34 4.69
N ILE A 56 10.53 -19.71 4.65
CA ILE A 56 11.64 -18.76 4.82
C ILE A 56 11.74 -17.79 3.64
N CYS A 57 11.68 -18.29 2.41
CA CYS A 57 11.71 -17.45 1.21
C CYS A 57 10.53 -16.44 1.22
N SER A 58 9.34 -16.91 1.60
CA SER A 58 8.15 -16.06 1.74
C SER A 58 8.32 -14.98 2.81
N SER A 59 8.89 -15.34 3.97
CA SER A 59 9.15 -14.39 5.05
C SER A 59 10.21 -13.35 4.65
N LEU A 60 11.30 -13.78 4.02
CA LEU A 60 12.37 -12.89 3.55
C LEU A 60 11.85 -11.89 2.53
N ALA A 61 11.14 -12.34 1.51
CA ALA A 61 10.56 -11.44 0.51
C ALA A 61 9.53 -10.47 1.13
N GLY A 62 8.71 -10.93 2.08
CA GLY A 62 7.82 -10.07 2.86
C GLY A 62 8.58 -8.98 3.63
N ASN A 63 9.72 -9.33 4.24
CA ASN A 63 10.59 -8.37 4.92
C ASN A 63 11.22 -7.37 3.94
N VAL A 64 11.65 -7.80 2.76
CA VAL A 64 12.18 -6.91 1.71
C VAL A 64 11.12 -5.90 1.26
N ILE A 65 9.88 -6.36 1.02
CA ILE A 65 8.76 -5.48 0.65
C ILE A 65 8.44 -4.49 1.77
N ASN A 66 8.38 -4.95 3.03
CA ASN A 66 8.14 -4.08 4.18
C ASN A 66 9.25 -3.04 4.37
N ARG A 67 10.51 -3.44 4.14
CA ARG A 67 11.66 -2.53 4.14
C ARG A 67 11.54 -1.50 3.01
N ALA A 68 11.27 -1.94 1.79
CA ALA A 68 11.08 -1.06 0.64
C ALA A 68 9.93 -0.07 0.86
N ARG A 69 8.84 -0.49 1.49
CA ARG A 69 7.73 0.39 1.91
C ARG A 69 8.17 1.49 2.86
N ARG A 70 9.04 1.18 3.82
CA ARG A 70 9.58 2.16 4.78
C ARG A 70 10.60 3.11 4.14
N GLU A 71 11.44 2.59 3.25
CA GLU A 71 12.52 3.38 2.64
C GLU A 71 12.06 4.20 1.42
N PHE A 72 11.11 3.71 0.63
CA PHE A 72 10.73 4.31 -0.65
C PHE A 72 9.22 4.57 -0.82
N GLY A 73 8.37 4.13 0.11
CA GLY A 73 6.91 4.35 0.05
C GLY A 73 6.08 3.71 -1.09
N PRO A 74 6.51 2.65 -1.82
CA PRO A 74 5.70 2.10 -2.91
C PRO A 74 4.38 1.47 -2.41
N ALA A 75 3.28 1.80 -3.09
CA ALA A 75 2.01 1.13 -2.91
C ALA A 75 1.96 -0.20 -3.70
N GLY A 76 1.68 -1.30 -2.99
CA GLY A 76 1.04 -2.48 -3.59
C GLY A 76 1.85 -3.37 -4.53
N THR A 77 3.16 -3.55 -4.35
CA THR A 77 3.90 -4.60 -5.10
C THR A 77 3.79 -5.94 -4.38
N ARG A 78 3.15 -6.92 -5.02
CA ARG A 78 3.10 -8.33 -4.59
C ARG A 78 4.11 -9.11 -5.43
N LEU A 79 4.81 -10.04 -4.80
CA LEU A 79 5.67 -11.01 -5.46
C LEU A 79 5.01 -12.38 -5.33
N ASP A 80 4.90 -13.10 -6.44
CA ASP A 80 4.34 -14.45 -6.43
C ASP A 80 5.46 -15.46 -6.18
N ILE A 81 5.66 -15.79 -4.91
CA ILE A 81 6.80 -16.58 -4.42
C ILE A 81 6.53 -18.07 -4.58
N GLY A 82 5.25 -18.47 -4.48
CA GLY A 82 4.83 -19.86 -4.61
C GLY A 82 5.09 -20.42 -6.01
N GLU A 83 4.88 -19.62 -7.06
CA GLU A 83 5.07 -20.06 -8.44
C GLU A 83 6.55 -20.32 -8.77
N ALA A 84 7.47 -19.51 -8.25
CA ALA A 84 8.91 -19.66 -8.46
C ALA A 84 9.47 -20.91 -7.76
N LEU A 85 9.02 -21.19 -6.54
CA LEU A 85 9.43 -22.38 -5.78
C LEU A 85 8.86 -23.67 -6.37
N ASN A 86 7.59 -23.64 -6.81
CA ASN A 86 6.97 -24.77 -7.51
C ASN A 86 7.69 -25.13 -8.83
N ALA A 87 8.40 -24.17 -9.44
CA ALA A 87 9.24 -24.41 -10.61
C ALA A 87 10.65 -24.93 -10.26
N GLY A 88 10.92 -25.26 -8.99
CA GLY A 88 12.22 -25.77 -8.52
C GLY A 88 13.32 -24.72 -8.52
N ARG A 89 12.98 -23.43 -8.53
CA ARG A 89 13.95 -22.33 -8.55
C ARG A 89 13.93 -21.58 -7.23
N VAL A 90 15.13 -21.33 -6.68
CA VAL A 90 15.28 -20.43 -5.53
C VAL A 90 14.91 -19.00 -5.98
N PRO A 91 13.97 -18.30 -5.31
CA PRO A 91 13.60 -16.94 -5.67
C PRO A 91 14.79 -15.99 -5.51
N ASP A 92 15.08 -15.20 -6.54
CA ASP A 92 16.12 -14.16 -6.48
C ASP A 92 15.63 -12.92 -5.73
N ILE A 93 15.80 -12.95 -4.40
CA ILE A 93 15.35 -11.87 -3.50
C ILE A 93 16.29 -10.66 -3.59
N ASP A 94 17.58 -10.87 -3.85
CA ASP A 94 18.51 -9.77 -4.10
C ASP A 94 18.16 -9.02 -5.40
N GLY A 95 17.80 -9.73 -6.47
CA GLY A 95 17.29 -9.15 -7.71
C GLY A 95 15.99 -8.36 -7.53
N LEU A 96 15.07 -8.86 -6.69
CA LEU A 96 13.89 -8.09 -6.28
C LEU A 96 14.30 -6.76 -5.63
N TRP A 97 15.16 -6.81 -4.62
CA TRP A 97 15.61 -5.61 -3.90
C TRP A 97 16.27 -4.61 -4.85
N ALA A 98 17.15 -5.08 -5.73
CA ALA A 98 17.78 -4.25 -6.76
C ALA A 98 16.74 -3.59 -7.68
N SER A 99 15.71 -4.33 -8.10
CA SER A 99 14.63 -3.78 -8.94
C SER A 99 13.80 -2.71 -8.21
N LEU A 100 13.51 -2.92 -6.92
CA LEU A 100 12.78 -1.98 -6.09
C LEU A 100 13.61 -0.72 -5.84
N ARG A 101 14.90 -0.88 -5.55
CA ARG A 101 15.83 0.24 -5.37
C ARG A 101 16.06 1.01 -6.66
N ALA A 102 16.12 0.35 -7.81
CA ALA A 102 16.27 1.02 -9.10
C ALA A 102 15.02 1.81 -9.50
N ARG A 103 13.82 1.26 -9.24
CA ARG A 103 12.55 1.92 -9.58
C ARG A 103 12.13 2.99 -8.59
N TYR A 104 12.35 2.76 -7.30
CA TYR A 104 11.82 3.58 -6.22
C TYR A 104 12.90 4.25 -5.34
N GLY A 105 14.17 3.90 -5.52
CA GLY A 105 15.27 4.52 -4.79
C GLY A 105 15.65 5.90 -5.34
N GLY A 106 16.32 6.69 -4.50
CA GLY A 106 16.74 8.06 -4.85
C GLY A 106 15.56 9.00 -5.06
N ASP A 107 15.66 9.89 -6.04
CA ASP A 107 14.59 10.85 -6.37
C ASP A 107 13.49 10.25 -7.26
N GLY A 108 13.71 9.08 -7.87
CA GLY A 108 12.71 8.40 -8.70
C GLY A 108 11.47 7.95 -7.93
N GLY A 109 11.64 7.46 -6.69
CA GLY A 109 10.52 7.15 -5.80
C GLY A 109 9.73 8.38 -5.38
N LYS A 110 10.43 9.49 -5.11
CA LYS A 110 9.78 10.79 -4.79
C LYS A 110 9.01 11.32 -5.99
N GLU A 111 9.58 11.19 -7.19
CA GLU A 111 8.94 11.65 -8.41
C GLU A 111 7.70 10.81 -8.75
N MET A 112 7.78 9.48 -8.66
CA MET A 112 6.60 8.62 -8.85
C MET A 112 5.54 8.82 -7.77
N ALA A 113 5.92 8.94 -6.50
CA ALA A 113 4.97 9.25 -5.42
C ALA A 113 4.26 10.58 -5.69
N TYR A 114 5.00 11.57 -6.20
CA TYR A 114 4.43 12.85 -6.62
C TYR A 114 3.54 12.73 -7.85
N GLN A 115 3.92 11.95 -8.87
CA GLN A 115 3.07 11.69 -10.04
C GLN A 115 1.77 10.98 -9.64
N GLN A 116 1.82 10.01 -8.73
CA GLN A 116 0.64 9.35 -8.18
C GLN A 116 -0.24 10.33 -7.38
N ALA A 117 0.36 11.18 -6.55
CA ALA A 117 -0.35 12.25 -5.86
C ALA A 117 -1.02 13.22 -6.85
N ALA A 118 -0.34 13.58 -7.93
CA ALA A 118 -0.87 14.41 -9.02
C ALA A 118 -2.07 13.74 -9.70
N GLN A 119 -1.97 12.46 -10.04
CA GLN A 119 -3.09 11.73 -10.65
C GLN A 119 -4.30 11.65 -9.72
N ARG A 120 -4.10 11.48 -8.40
CA ARG A 120 -5.19 11.49 -7.41
C ARG A 120 -5.90 12.84 -7.37
N VAL A 121 -5.16 13.94 -7.36
CA VAL A 121 -5.73 15.31 -7.39
C VAL A 121 -6.46 15.56 -8.72
N ILE A 122 -5.86 15.17 -9.85
CA ILE A 122 -6.47 15.33 -11.19
C ILE A 122 -7.79 14.58 -11.28
N LYS A 123 -7.81 13.31 -10.88
CA LYS A 123 -9.02 12.48 -10.87
C LYS A 123 -10.04 12.99 -9.86
N GLY A 124 -9.58 13.38 -8.67
CA GLY A 124 -10.36 13.90 -7.55
C GLY A 124 -11.18 15.14 -7.88
N PHE A 125 -10.49 16.15 -8.39
CA PHE A 125 -11.10 17.42 -8.75
C PHE A 125 -11.62 17.47 -10.18
N TRP A 126 -11.58 16.33 -10.90
CA TRP A 126 -11.98 16.23 -12.31
C TRP A 126 -11.29 17.28 -13.18
N LEU A 127 -9.99 17.49 -12.93
CA LEU A 127 -9.15 18.44 -13.66
C LEU A 127 -8.91 17.90 -15.07
N ASN A 128 -9.81 18.22 -15.99
CA ASN A 128 -9.67 17.87 -17.40
C ASN A 128 -9.19 19.10 -18.17
N ARG A 129 -8.32 18.92 -19.18
CA ARG A 129 -7.87 20.02 -20.06
C ARG A 129 -9.04 20.82 -20.67
N LYS A 130 -10.22 20.22 -20.78
CA LYS A 130 -11.44 20.83 -21.33
C LYS A 130 -12.39 21.46 -20.30
N LYS A 131 -12.15 21.29 -18.99
CA LYS A 131 -12.97 21.92 -17.94
C LYS A 131 -12.14 22.98 -17.26
N GLU A 132 -12.52 24.24 -17.47
CA GLU A 132 -11.85 25.36 -16.84
C GLU A 132 -11.90 25.25 -15.32
N VAL A 133 -10.72 25.31 -14.71
CA VAL A 133 -10.60 25.57 -13.28
C VAL A 133 -11.08 26.99 -13.05
N LYS A 134 -12.07 27.17 -12.16
CA LYS A 134 -12.54 28.51 -11.81
C LYS A 134 -11.43 29.27 -11.11
N ARG A 135 -10.81 30.21 -11.82
CA ARG A 135 -9.87 31.18 -11.27
C ARG A 135 -10.62 32.46 -10.98
N THR A 136 -10.48 32.98 -9.77
CA THR A 136 -10.83 34.36 -9.43
C THR A 136 -9.55 35.19 -9.44
N ALA A 137 -9.68 36.52 -9.36
CA ALA A 137 -8.52 37.43 -9.30
C ALA A 137 -7.58 37.14 -8.11
N SER A 138 -8.08 36.45 -7.07
CA SER A 138 -7.34 36.19 -5.82
C SER A 138 -7.15 34.72 -5.47
N ALA A 139 -7.85 33.79 -6.14
CA ALA A 139 -7.84 32.38 -5.75
C ALA A 139 -8.17 31.41 -6.89
N VAL A 140 -7.73 30.17 -6.73
CA VAL A 140 -8.12 29.04 -7.57
C VAL A 140 -9.11 28.19 -6.79
N VAL A 141 -10.34 28.04 -7.31
CA VAL A 141 -11.40 27.28 -6.63
C VAL A 141 -11.51 25.89 -7.22
N LEU A 142 -11.14 24.89 -6.43
CA LEU A 142 -11.32 23.48 -6.75
C LEU A 142 -12.57 22.93 -6.05
N ARG A 143 -13.35 22.11 -6.76
CA ARG A 143 -14.59 21.52 -6.23
C ARG A 143 -14.48 20.01 -6.19
N LEU A 144 -14.45 19.45 -4.99
CA LEU A 144 -14.61 18.02 -4.76
C LEU A 144 -16.10 17.72 -4.56
N ARG A 145 -16.63 16.76 -5.31
CA ARG A 145 -17.98 16.24 -5.09
C ARG A 145 -17.89 15.04 -4.16
N ALA A 146 -18.60 15.09 -3.04
CA ALA A 146 -18.67 13.99 -2.09
C ALA A 146 -20.10 13.83 -1.60
N THR A 147 -20.55 12.57 -1.51
CA THR A 147 -21.73 12.19 -0.74
C THR A 147 -21.44 12.36 0.74
N SER A 148 -22.48 12.73 1.47
CA SER A 148 -22.34 13.08 2.87
C SER A 148 -23.57 12.57 3.62
N GLU A 149 -23.37 12.09 4.85
CA GLU A 149 -24.42 11.52 5.71
C GLU A 149 -24.63 12.36 6.99
N GLY A 150 -25.84 12.33 7.56
CA GLY A 150 -26.12 13.01 8.82
C GLY A 150 -25.52 12.26 10.01
N CYS A 151 -25.10 12.97 11.05
CA CYS A 151 -24.71 12.35 12.31
C CYS A 151 -25.95 12.15 13.19
N TYR A 152 -26.11 10.96 13.78
CA TYR A 152 -27.27 10.67 14.62
C TYR A 152 -27.36 11.64 15.80
N GLY A 153 -28.52 12.27 15.98
CA GLY A 153 -28.78 13.22 17.07
C GLY A 153 -28.05 14.57 16.98
N ARG A 154 -27.41 14.91 15.86
CA ARG A 154 -26.67 16.18 15.68
C ARG A 154 -26.99 16.83 14.34
N SER A 155 -26.86 18.15 14.26
CA SER A 155 -26.90 18.91 13.00
C SER A 155 -25.65 18.72 12.13
N ALA A 156 -24.60 18.13 12.72
CA ALA A 156 -23.35 17.84 12.06
C ALA A 156 -23.49 16.78 10.96
N ARG A 157 -22.63 16.89 9.96
CA ARG A 157 -22.55 16.07 8.77
C ARG A 157 -21.20 15.36 8.78
N LYS A 158 -21.15 14.14 8.27
CA LYS A 158 -19.89 13.42 8.01
C LYS A 158 -19.80 13.02 6.53
N MET A 159 -18.59 12.69 6.09
CA MET A 159 -18.39 12.12 4.76
C MET A 159 -19.11 10.77 4.67
N GLY A 160 -19.83 10.56 3.57
CA GLY A 160 -20.51 9.30 3.32
C GLY A 160 -19.53 8.19 2.95
N TYR A 161 -19.89 6.95 3.23
CA TYR A 161 -19.00 5.79 3.06
C TYR A 161 -18.37 5.74 1.65
N CYS A 162 -19.20 5.89 0.60
CA CYS A 162 -18.78 5.80 -0.79
C CYS A 162 -17.86 6.95 -1.25
N SER A 163 -17.80 8.06 -0.53
CA SER A 163 -16.96 9.22 -0.88
C SER A 163 -15.75 9.39 0.02
N CYS A 164 -15.68 8.61 1.10
CA CYS A 164 -14.66 8.77 2.14
C CYS A 164 -13.26 8.49 1.61
N GLN A 165 -13.05 7.34 0.97
CA GLN A 165 -11.76 6.99 0.36
C GLN A 165 -11.34 8.00 -0.71
N HIS A 166 -12.29 8.42 -1.55
CA HIS A 166 -12.02 9.40 -2.59
C HIS A 166 -11.55 10.75 -2.04
N ALA A 167 -12.21 11.25 -1.00
CA ALA A 167 -11.82 12.49 -0.33
C ALA A 167 -10.48 12.34 0.42
N ALA A 168 -10.22 11.20 1.04
CA ALA A 168 -8.94 10.89 1.66
C ALA A 168 -7.79 10.88 0.64
N ASP A 169 -7.99 10.25 -0.52
CA ASP A 169 -7.00 10.22 -1.60
C ASP A 169 -6.68 11.62 -2.13
N CYS A 170 -7.71 12.49 -2.26
CA CYS A 170 -7.54 13.88 -2.66
C CYS A 170 -6.75 14.68 -1.62
N LEU A 171 -7.08 14.51 -0.33
CA LEU A 171 -6.38 15.17 0.76
C LEU A 171 -4.91 14.74 0.82
N GLN A 172 -4.62 13.44 0.69
CA GLN A 172 -3.26 12.92 0.63
C GLN A 172 -2.48 13.52 -0.55
N GLY A 173 -3.15 13.66 -1.70
CA GLY A 173 -2.60 14.38 -2.84
C GLY A 173 -2.19 15.81 -2.48
N LEU A 174 -3.10 16.60 -1.92
CA LEU A 174 -2.83 17.99 -1.51
C LEU A 174 -1.68 18.11 -0.50
N ILE A 175 -1.61 17.19 0.47
CA ILE A 175 -0.51 17.12 1.44
C ILE A 175 0.84 16.95 0.73
N ALA A 176 0.92 16.02 -0.23
CA ALA A 176 2.13 15.78 -1.00
C ALA A 176 2.55 16.99 -1.85
N PHE A 177 1.60 17.71 -2.46
CA PHE A 177 1.88 18.96 -3.19
C PHE A 177 2.38 20.07 -2.26
N ALA A 178 1.72 20.27 -1.12
CA ALA A 178 2.13 21.27 -0.14
C ALA A 178 3.56 20.98 0.38
N ALA A 179 3.85 19.72 0.69
CA ALA A 179 5.19 19.31 1.12
C ALA A 179 6.25 19.55 0.03
N LYS A 180 5.98 19.16 -1.22
CA LYS A 180 6.94 19.36 -2.33
C LYS A 180 7.17 20.85 -2.64
N ALA A 181 6.15 21.68 -2.50
CA ALA A 181 6.25 23.13 -2.72
C ALA A 181 6.92 23.88 -1.55
N GLY A 182 7.37 23.19 -0.50
CA GLY A 182 8.00 23.82 0.68
C GLY A 182 7.00 24.41 1.69
N HIS A 183 5.70 24.16 1.54
CA HIS A 183 4.67 24.61 2.47
C HIS A 183 4.44 23.60 3.60
N ALA A 184 5.45 23.38 4.43
CA ALA A 184 5.43 22.39 5.50
C ALA A 184 4.27 22.58 6.49
N ALA A 185 3.97 23.83 6.90
CA ALA A 185 2.87 24.14 7.81
C ALA A 185 1.49 23.74 7.24
N LEU A 186 1.28 23.95 5.93
CA LEU A 186 0.07 23.53 5.23
C LEU A 186 -0.02 22.00 5.18
N ALA A 187 1.07 21.32 4.81
CA ALA A 187 1.13 19.85 4.76
C ALA A 187 0.82 19.23 6.14
N SER A 188 1.42 19.74 7.21
CA SER A 188 1.14 19.29 8.59
C SER A 188 -0.29 19.59 9.02
N GLY A 189 -0.83 20.77 8.68
CA GLY A 189 -2.21 21.12 9.00
C GLY A 189 -3.22 20.18 8.33
N LEU A 190 -3.03 19.93 7.04
CA LEU A 190 -3.86 18.98 6.28
C LEU A 190 -3.69 17.54 6.76
N GLY A 191 -2.49 17.13 7.13
CA GLY A 191 -2.21 15.79 7.66
C GLY A 191 -2.91 15.46 8.98
N ARG A 192 -3.31 16.46 9.76
CA ARG A 192 -4.10 16.29 10.99
C ARG A 192 -5.60 16.08 10.71
N MET A 193 -6.05 16.33 9.48
CA MET A 193 -7.45 16.17 9.12
C MET A 193 -7.75 14.70 8.79
N ASN A 194 -8.46 14.01 9.68
CA ASN A 194 -8.94 12.67 9.41
C ASN A 194 -10.32 12.71 8.74
N VAL A 195 -10.35 12.46 7.43
CA VAL A 195 -11.59 12.44 6.62
C VAL A 195 -12.62 11.41 7.12
N HIS A 196 -12.17 10.30 7.71
CA HIS A 196 -13.04 9.22 8.17
C HIS A 196 -13.87 9.60 9.40
N THR A 197 -13.33 10.49 10.24
CA THR A 197 -13.98 10.97 11.48
C THR A 197 -14.34 12.44 11.40
N LEU A 198 -14.24 13.03 10.21
CA LEU A 198 -14.50 14.45 10.00
C LEU A 198 -16.00 14.73 10.10
N GLU A 199 -16.39 15.36 11.20
CA GLU A 199 -17.68 16.02 11.35
C GLU A 199 -17.56 17.49 10.95
N TYR A 200 -18.56 18.01 10.24
CA TYR A 200 -18.62 19.41 9.80
C TYR A 200 -20.05 19.93 9.72
N ASN A 201 -20.20 21.25 9.75
CA ASN A 201 -21.44 21.93 9.43
C ASN A 201 -21.41 22.50 8.00
N TYR A 202 -22.58 22.70 7.39
CA TYR A 202 -22.64 23.40 6.11
C TYR A 202 -22.16 24.84 6.27
N ARG A 203 -21.43 25.33 5.26
CA ARG A 203 -20.72 26.61 5.21
C ARG A 203 -19.60 26.76 6.23
N GLU A 204 -19.23 25.69 6.94
CA GLU A 204 -18.02 25.68 7.75
C GLU A 204 -16.80 25.89 6.85
N LYS A 205 -15.95 26.84 7.25
CA LYS A 205 -14.68 27.16 6.59
C LYS A 205 -13.54 26.73 7.51
N ARG A 206 -12.63 25.91 7.00
CA ARG A 206 -11.36 25.58 7.64
C ARG A 206 -10.23 26.24 6.88
N SER A 207 -9.54 27.17 7.53
CA SER A 207 -8.46 27.93 6.94
C SER A 207 -7.11 27.33 7.32
N TYR A 208 -6.24 27.18 6.33
CA TYR A 208 -4.85 26.80 6.46
C TYR A 208 -3.99 27.85 5.76
N PRO A 209 -2.66 27.91 6.01
CA PRO A 209 -1.77 28.82 5.29
C PRO A 209 -1.88 28.62 3.77
N GLY A 210 -2.45 29.59 3.06
CA GLY A 210 -2.62 29.56 1.60
C GLY A 210 -3.72 28.64 1.07
N LEU A 211 -4.57 28.06 1.92
CA LEU A 211 -5.67 27.17 1.50
C LEU A 211 -6.88 27.28 2.43
N ASP A 212 -8.05 27.49 1.82
CA ASP A 212 -9.33 27.43 2.53
C ASP A 212 -10.15 26.22 2.05
N ILE A 213 -10.66 25.44 2.99
CA ILE A 213 -11.61 24.34 2.73
C ILE A 213 -12.99 24.78 3.20
N LEU A 214 -13.95 24.84 2.28
CA LEU A 214 -15.34 25.23 2.56
C LEU A 214 -16.29 24.08 2.28
N PHE A 215 -17.10 23.71 3.27
CA PHE A 215 -18.10 22.65 3.13
C PHE A 215 -19.42 23.21 2.62
N LEU A 216 -19.78 22.92 1.37
CA LEU A 216 -21.00 23.44 0.75
C LEU A 216 -22.01 22.34 0.45
N ARG A 217 -23.29 22.65 0.60
CA ARG A 217 -24.37 21.83 0.07
C ARG A 217 -24.48 22.10 -1.43
N THR A 218 -24.41 21.06 -2.26
CA THR A 218 -24.83 21.18 -3.65
C THR A 218 -26.35 21.22 -3.69
N HIS A 219 -26.93 22.38 -4.01
CA HIS A 219 -28.32 22.42 -4.47
C HIS A 219 -28.36 21.66 -5.81
N GLY A 220 -29.25 20.67 -5.91
CA GLY A 220 -29.52 20.00 -7.16
C GLY A 220 -29.82 21.06 -8.22
N SER A 221 -29.17 20.93 -9.38
CA SER A 221 -29.52 21.68 -10.58
C SER A 221 -31.02 21.50 -10.83
N SER A 222 -31.82 22.50 -10.46
CA SER A 222 -33.16 22.68 -10.98
C SER A 222 -33.04 22.80 -12.49
N SER A 223 -33.60 21.81 -13.16
CA SER A 223 -33.90 21.82 -14.58
C SER A 223 -34.48 23.18 -14.96
N SER A 224 -33.99 23.71 -16.06
CA SER A 224 -34.45 24.90 -16.78
C SER A 224 -35.98 25.04 -16.76
N ARG A 225 -36.50 26.02 -16.01
CA ARG A 225 -37.79 26.64 -16.34
C ARG A 225 -37.55 27.59 -17.50
N THR A 226 -37.80 27.11 -18.70
CA THR A 226 -38.11 27.95 -19.86
C THR A 226 -39.36 28.76 -19.53
N ARG A 227 -39.18 30.02 -19.11
CA ARG A 227 -40.25 31.02 -19.10
C ARG A 227 -40.28 31.62 -20.50
N SER A 228 -41.04 30.99 -21.40
CA SER A 228 -41.41 31.60 -22.67
C SER A 228 -42.40 32.73 -22.37
N GLN A 229 -41.91 33.96 -22.29
CA GLN A 229 -42.73 35.13 -22.58
C GLN A 229 -42.93 35.16 -24.10
N LYS A 230 -44.15 34.91 -24.56
CA LYS A 230 -44.62 35.43 -25.84
C LYS A 230 -45.48 36.65 -25.52
N ASN A 231 -45.17 37.73 -26.24
CA ASN A 231 -46.00 38.91 -26.40
C ASN A 231 -47.36 38.54 -27.00
#